data_AF-A0A399QA57-F1
#
_entry.id   AF-A0A399QA57-F1
#
_cell.length_a   1.000
_cell.length_b   1.000
_cell.length_c   1.000
_cell.angle_alpha   90.00
_cell.angle_beta   90.00
_cell.angle_gamma   90.00
#
_symmetry.space_group_name_H-M   'P 1'
#
loop_
_entity.id
_entity.type
_entity.pdbx_description
1 polymer ?
#
loop_
_entity_poly.entity_id
_entity_poly.type
_entity_poly.pdbx_seq_one_letter_code
_entity_poly.pdbx_strand_id
1 'polypeptide(L)'
;MEILITPAQLDHALRTRDDVRMLDVRWSLGGPPGRPLHEAGHIPGAVYADLDTELSRHGAPEEGRHPLPEPAALQEAARRWGVRAGDTVVAYDGGGSLAAARVWWLLRDAGIADVRIL
;
A
#
# COMPACT_ATOMS: atom_id res chain seq x y z
N MET A 1 -6.21 -14.11 -11.49
CA MET A 1 -5.57 -13.50 -10.31
C MET A 1 -6.61 -12.66 -9.60
N GLU A 2 -6.88 -12.94 -8.32
CA GLU A 2 -7.88 -12.20 -7.55
C GLU A 2 -7.26 -10.92 -7.00
N ILE A 3 -7.81 -9.77 -7.38
CA ILE A 3 -7.35 -8.45 -6.92
C ILE A 3 -7.88 -8.18 -5.50
N LEU A 4 -9.05 -8.70 -5.15
CA LEU A 4 -9.67 -8.45 -3.85
C LEU A 4 -9.39 -9.60 -2.89
N ILE A 5 -9.30 -9.28 -1.61
CA ILE A 5 -9.25 -10.26 -0.51
C ILE A 5 -10.26 -9.84 0.55
N THR A 6 -11.09 -10.76 1.01
CA THR A 6 -12.04 -10.47 2.09
C THR A 6 -11.34 -10.48 3.46
N PRO A 7 -11.90 -9.82 4.49
CA PRO A 7 -11.36 -9.88 5.84
C PRO A 7 -11.16 -11.32 6.37
N ALA A 8 -12.09 -12.23 6.08
CA ALA A 8 -11.99 -13.63 6.50
C ALA A 8 -10.84 -14.37 5.79
N GLN A 9 -10.62 -14.10 4.50
CA GLN A 9 -9.49 -14.67 3.75
C GLN A 9 -8.15 -14.11 4.24
N LEU A 10 -8.07 -12.80 4.51
CA LEU A 10 -6.88 -12.17 5.07
C LEU A 10 -6.53 -12.76 6.44
N ASP A 11 -7.51 -12.84 7.34
CA ASP A 11 -7.35 -13.40 8.68
C ASP A 11 -6.88 -14.87 8.63
N HIS A 12 -7.39 -15.67 7.69
CA HIS A 12 -6.86 -17.00 7.45
C HIS A 12 -5.40 -16.98 6.95
N ALA A 13 -5.09 -16.13 5.96
CA ALA A 13 -3.74 -16.02 5.40
C ALA A 13 -2.70 -15.60 6.46
N LEU A 14 -3.00 -14.60 7.28
CA LEU A 14 -2.11 -14.12 8.35
C LEU A 14 -1.82 -15.20 9.42
N ARG A 15 -2.73 -16.16 9.61
CA ARG A 15 -2.53 -17.28 10.56
C ARG A 15 -1.79 -18.47 9.98
N THR A 16 -1.72 -18.58 8.65
CA THR A 16 -1.25 -19.78 7.96
C THR A 16 0.00 -19.57 7.13
N ARG A 17 0.38 -18.31 6.90
CA ARG A 17 1.46 -17.90 6.01
C ARG A 17 2.32 -16.81 6.64
N ASP A 18 3.59 -16.79 6.31
CA ASP A 18 4.61 -15.83 6.78
C ASP A 18 5.06 -14.83 5.70
N ASP A 19 4.59 -15.02 4.46
CA ASP A 19 4.89 -14.25 3.26
C ASP A 19 3.82 -13.16 2.95
N VAL A 20 2.92 -12.89 3.89
CA VAL A 20 1.91 -11.82 3.75
C VAL A 20 2.47 -10.50 4.25
N ARG A 21 2.46 -9.47 3.41
CA ARG A 21 2.87 -8.09 3.75
C ARG A 21 1.69 -7.16 3.70
N MET A 22 1.41 -6.48 4.81
CA MET A 22 0.26 -5.60 4.94
C MET A 22 0.68 -4.15 4.82
N LEU A 23 0.01 -3.40 3.94
CA LEU A 23 0.24 -1.98 3.73
C LEU A 23 -1.02 -1.19 4.07
N ASP A 24 -0.89 -0.31 5.06
CA ASP A 24 -1.89 0.69 5.41
C ASP A 24 -1.59 1.97 4.65
N VAL A 25 -2.45 2.31 3.69
CA VAL A 25 -2.28 3.48 2.83
C VAL A 25 -3.40 4.48 3.00
N ARG A 26 -3.95 4.56 4.21
CA ARG A 26 -4.98 5.54 4.53
C ARG A 26 -4.50 6.96 4.20
N TRP A 27 -5.32 7.65 3.41
CA TRP A 27 -5.11 9.01 2.97
C TRP A 27 -6.47 9.67 2.73
N SER A 28 -6.56 10.97 2.98
CA SER A 28 -7.79 11.73 2.76
C SER A 28 -7.49 13.14 2.26
N LEU A 29 -8.13 13.54 1.17
CA LEU A 29 -7.95 14.88 0.61
C LEU A 29 -8.50 15.93 1.59
N GLY A 30 -7.61 16.76 2.14
CA GLY A 30 -7.97 17.81 3.10
C GLY A 30 -8.35 17.29 4.49
N GLY A 31 -8.18 15.99 4.76
CA GLY A 31 -8.40 15.41 6.08
C GLY A 31 -7.11 15.34 6.92
N PRO A 32 -7.16 14.71 8.11
CA PRO A 32 -5.99 14.57 8.97
C PRO A 32 -4.90 13.71 8.31
N PRO A 33 -3.62 13.88 8.71
CA PRO A 33 -2.53 13.05 8.22
C PRO A 33 -2.77 11.57 8.57
N GLY A 34 -2.42 10.67 7.64
CA GLY A 34 -2.69 9.24 7.81
C GLY A 34 -1.81 8.56 8.85
N ARG A 35 -0.54 8.98 9.00
CA ARG A 35 0.42 8.35 9.93
C ARG A 35 -0.05 8.36 11.40
N PRO A 36 -0.48 9.50 11.98
CA PRO A 36 -1.02 9.48 13.35
C PRO A 36 -2.25 8.58 13.52
N LEU A 37 -3.10 8.47 12.50
CA LEU A 37 -4.25 7.56 12.53
C LEU A 37 -3.82 6.09 12.52
N HIS A 38 -2.80 5.75 11.73
CA HIS A 38 -2.20 4.43 11.73
C HIS A 38 -1.62 4.10 13.10
N GLU A 39 -0.84 5.01 13.69
CA GLU A 39 -0.25 4.84 15.03
C GLU A 39 -1.31 4.68 16.13
N ALA A 40 -2.45 5.35 16.00
CA ALA A 40 -3.58 5.20 16.92
C ALA A 40 -4.29 3.84 16.78
N GLY A 41 -4.22 3.19 15.62
CA GLY A 41 -4.82 1.89 15.37
C GLY A 41 -4.75 1.44 13.92
N HIS A 42 -4.24 0.23 13.71
CA HIS A 42 -4.09 -0.43 12.42
C HIS A 42 -4.22 -1.96 12.57
N ILE A 43 -4.35 -2.65 11.44
CA ILE A 43 -4.37 -4.12 11.44
C ILE A 43 -2.99 -4.62 11.88
N PRO A 44 -2.88 -5.60 12.80
CA PRO A 44 -1.58 -6.05 13.32
C PRO A 44 -0.59 -6.43 12.22
N GLY A 45 0.63 -5.90 12.31
CA GLY A 45 1.70 -6.14 11.34
C GLY A 45 1.63 -5.28 10.06
N ALA A 46 0.61 -4.44 9.90
CA ALA A 46 0.57 -3.49 8.79
C ALA A 46 1.66 -2.43 8.92
N VAL A 47 2.28 -2.09 7.80
CA VAL A 47 3.21 -0.97 7.67
C VAL A 47 2.48 0.20 7.01
N TYR A 48 2.60 1.39 7.59
CA TYR A 48 2.10 2.60 6.94
C TYR A 48 2.93 2.94 5.70
N ALA A 49 2.27 3.01 4.54
CA ALA A 49 2.86 3.45 3.29
C ALA A 49 2.21 4.78 2.85
N ASP A 50 3.03 5.82 2.78
CA ASP A 50 2.55 7.19 2.59
C ASP A 50 2.23 7.47 1.11
N LEU A 51 0.98 7.86 0.82
CA LEU A 51 0.54 8.18 -0.53
C LEU A 51 1.31 9.37 -1.13
N ASP A 52 1.56 10.40 -0.33
CA ASP A 52 2.12 11.66 -0.79
C ASP A 52 3.63 11.56 -1.00
N THR A 53 4.33 10.79 -0.16
CA THR A 53 5.81 10.80 -0.13
C THR A 53 6.47 9.51 -0.63
N GLU A 54 5.76 8.38 -0.64
CA GLU A 54 6.33 7.09 -1.04
C GLU A 54 5.67 6.48 -2.27
N LEU A 55 4.36 6.72 -2.45
CA LEU A 55 3.62 6.30 -3.65
C LEU A 55 3.48 7.42 -4.68
N SER A 56 4.10 8.58 -4.43
CA SER A 56 4.09 9.74 -5.31
C SER A 56 5.41 10.50 -5.17
N ARG A 57 5.74 11.30 -6.19
CA ARG A 57 6.78 12.33 -6.07
C ARG A 57 6.14 13.71 -6.01
N HIS A 58 6.86 14.68 -5.48
CA HIS A 58 6.52 16.09 -5.70
C HIS A 58 6.86 16.47 -7.15
N GLY A 59 5.84 16.82 -7.93
CA GLY A 59 5.98 17.29 -9.31
C GLY A 59 5.41 18.69 -9.50
N ALA A 60 5.48 19.17 -10.74
CA ALA A 60 4.88 20.45 -11.13
C ALA A 60 3.34 20.33 -11.20
N PRO A 61 2.59 21.45 -11.06
CA PRO A 61 1.12 21.42 -11.07
C PRO A 61 0.49 20.73 -12.28
N GLU A 62 1.13 20.82 -13.45
CA GLU A 62 0.73 20.18 -14.71
C GLU A 62 0.83 18.64 -14.71
N GLU A 63 1.60 18.05 -13.78
CA GLU A 63 1.75 16.60 -13.62
C GLU A 63 0.64 16.00 -12.72
N GLY A 64 -0.22 16.85 -12.15
CA GLY A 64 -1.27 16.47 -11.22
C GLY A 64 -0.80 16.36 -9.76
N ARG A 65 -1.71 15.96 -8.85
CA ARG A 65 -1.45 15.97 -7.40
C ARG A 65 -0.58 14.82 -6.89
N HIS A 66 -0.60 13.68 -7.60
CA HIS A 66 0.18 12.49 -7.26
C HIS A 66 0.91 11.94 -8.48
N PRO A 67 1.91 12.66 -9.02
CA PRO A 67 2.77 12.14 -10.08
C PRO A 67 3.43 10.83 -9.65
N LEU A 68 3.77 9.97 -10.62
CA LEU A 68 4.39 8.67 -10.31
C LEU A 68 5.76 8.85 -9.64
N PRO A 69 6.08 8.05 -8.61
CA PRO A 69 7.41 8.06 -8.01
C PRO A 69 8.45 7.55 -9.02
N GLU A 70 9.70 7.97 -8.85
CA GLU A 70 10.80 7.36 -9.60
C GLU A 70 10.93 5.88 -9.22
N PRO A 71 11.22 4.97 -10.18
CA PRO A 71 11.28 3.53 -9.90
C PRO A 71 12.22 3.16 -8.74
N ALA A 72 13.37 3.84 -8.63
CA ALA A 72 14.32 3.63 -7.54
C ALA A 72 13.74 4.05 -6.17
N ALA A 73 12.98 5.14 -6.12
CA ALA A 73 12.34 5.61 -4.89
C ALA A 73 11.23 4.64 -4.44
N LEU A 74 10.42 4.14 -5.38
CA LEU A 74 9.41 3.11 -5.11
C LEU A 74 10.07 1.82 -4.61
N GLN A 75 11.18 1.40 -5.22
CA GLN A 75 11.90 0.21 -4.79
C GLN A 75 12.43 0.35 -3.35
N GLU A 76 13.01 1.49 -3.00
CA GLU A 76 13.48 1.76 -1.64
C GLU A 76 12.33 1.80 -0.64
N ALA A 77 11.18 2.37 -1.01
CA ALA A 77 9.98 2.34 -0.18
C ALA A 77 9.47 0.90 0.03
N ALA A 78 9.35 0.10 -1.03
CA ALA A 78 8.95 -1.30 -0.95
C ALA A 78 9.87 -2.13 -0.04
N ARG A 79 11.19 -1.88 -0.08
CA ARG A 79 12.16 -2.52 0.83
C ARG A 79 11.92 -2.13 2.29
N ARG A 80 11.64 -0.85 2.58
CA ARG A 80 11.30 -0.38 3.93
C ARG A 80 10.00 -0.98 4.45
N TRP A 81 9.03 -1.19 3.56
CA TRP A 81 7.78 -1.88 3.90
C TRP A 81 7.94 -3.40 4.08
N GLY A 82 9.14 -3.94 3.81
CA GLY A 82 9.43 -5.36 3.95
C GLY A 82 8.98 -6.23 2.77
N VAL A 83 8.56 -5.62 1.64
CA VAL A 83 8.12 -6.35 0.45
C VAL A 83 9.29 -7.01 -0.25
N ARG A 84 9.17 -8.31 -0.53
CA ARG A 84 10.11 -9.13 -1.29
C ARG A 84 9.42 -9.80 -2.46
N ALA A 85 10.23 -10.24 -3.44
CA ALA A 85 9.73 -11.07 -4.52
C ALA A 85 9.18 -12.38 -3.95
N GLY A 86 7.95 -12.74 -4.36
CA GLY A 86 7.24 -13.92 -3.86
C GLY A 86 6.25 -13.64 -2.73
N ASP A 87 6.35 -12.49 -2.05
CA ASP A 87 5.37 -12.10 -1.02
C ASP A 87 3.98 -11.87 -1.64
N THR A 88 2.94 -12.15 -0.85
CA THR A 88 1.58 -11.64 -1.11
C THR A 88 1.44 -10.29 -0.41
N VAL A 89 1.31 -9.21 -1.18
CA VAL A 89 1.09 -7.87 -0.64
C VAL A 89 -0.41 -7.60 -0.54
N VAL A 90 -0.89 -7.17 0.62
CA VAL A 90 -2.29 -6.77 0.84
C VAL A 90 -2.31 -5.30 1.26
N ALA A 91 -2.92 -4.46 0.44
CA ALA A 91 -3.10 -3.03 0.70
C ALA A 91 -4.53 -2.73 1.17
N TYR A 92 -4.68 -1.84 2.15
CA TYR A 92 -5.97 -1.31 2.58
C TYR A 92 -5.87 0.19 2.86
N ASP A 93 -7.00 0.89 2.86
CA ASP A 93 -7.06 2.30 3.21
C ASP A 93 -8.21 2.61 4.19
N GLY A 94 -8.39 3.89 4.51
CA GLY A 94 -9.42 4.37 5.44
C GLY A 94 -10.84 4.35 4.87
N GLY A 95 -11.04 3.83 3.66
CA GLY A 95 -12.33 3.78 2.97
C GLY A 95 -12.23 4.27 1.53
N GLY A 96 -12.84 3.53 0.60
CA GLY A 96 -12.93 3.89 -0.83
C GLY A 96 -11.90 3.21 -1.74
N SER A 97 -10.90 2.52 -1.18
CA SER A 97 -9.91 1.71 -1.91
C SER A 97 -9.09 2.47 -2.97
N LEU A 98 -9.12 3.80 -2.99
CA LEU A 98 -8.43 4.63 -3.99
C LEU A 98 -6.91 4.60 -3.77
N ALA A 99 -6.47 4.77 -2.52
CA ALA A 99 -5.05 4.74 -2.20
C ALA A 99 -4.52 3.30 -2.26
N ALA A 100 -5.33 2.33 -1.80
CA ALA A 100 -5.01 0.90 -1.93
C ALA A 100 -4.85 0.47 -3.40
N ALA A 101 -5.71 0.96 -4.29
CA ALA A 101 -5.60 0.71 -5.73
C ALA A 101 -4.32 1.30 -6.34
N ARG A 102 -3.82 2.43 -5.82
CA ARG A 102 -2.54 3.00 -6.26
C ARG A 102 -1.34 2.13 -5.89
N VAL A 103 -1.31 1.57 -4.69
CA VAL A 103 -0.32 0.54 -4.31
C VAL A 103 -0.39 -0.65 -5.24
N TRP A 104 -1.60 -1.18 -5.45
CA TRP A 104 -1.84 -2.31 -6.34
C TRP A 104 -1.25 -2.05 -7.72
N TRP A 105 -1.56 -0.89 -8.32
CA TRP A 105 -1.06 -0.55 -9.65
C TRP A 105 0.46 -0.44 -9.68
N LEU A 106 1.06 0.33 -8.75
CA LEU A 106 2.51 0.56 -8.70
C LEU A 106 3.32 -0.73 -8.51
N LEU A 107 2.89 -1.59 -7.57
CA LEU A 107 3.61 -2.83 -7.29
C LEU A 107 3.44 -3.87 -8.39
N ARG A 108 2.27 -3.90 -9.05
CA ARG A 108 2.05 -4.77 -10.21
C ARG A 108 2.89 -4.33 -11.41
N ASP A 109 2.98 -3.03 -11.67
CA ASP A 109 3.84 -2.44 -12.70
C ASP A 109 5.32 -2.72 -12.41
N ALA A 110 5.73 -2.64 -11.14
CA ALA A 110 7.08 -2.97 -10.68
C ALA A 110 7.39 -4.49 -10.64
N GLY A 111 6.45 -5.35 -11.03
CA GLY A 111 6.66 -6.79 -11.19
C GLY A 111 6.34 -7.68 -9.97
N ILE A 112 5.75 -7.13 -8.90
CA ILE A 112 5.23 -7.95 -7.79
C ILE A 112 4.00 -8.71 -8.28
N ALA A 113 4.03 -10.04 -8.19
CA ALA A 113 3.01 -10.89 -8.78
C ALA A 113 1.67 -10.84 -8.04
N ASP A 114 1.68 -11.06 -6.72
CA ASP A 114 0.47 -11.15 -5.90
C ASP A 114 0.30 -9.89 -5.05
N VAL A 115 -0.52 -8.97 -5.57
CA VAL A 115 -0.92 -7.75 -4.85
C VAL A 115 -2.43 -7.70 -4.79
N ARG A 116 -2.97 -7.53 -3.59
CA ARG A 116 -4.41 -7.56 -3.31
C ARG A 116 -4.86 -6.33 -2.54
N ILE A 117 -6.15 -6.04 -2.64
CA ILE A 117 -6.84 -4.95 -1.95
C ILE A 117 -7.84 -5.57 -0.98
N LEU A 118 -7.76 -5.17 0.29
CA LEU A 118 -8.73 -5.52 1.34
C LEU A 118 -9.93 -4.58 1.31
#